data_AF-A0A5D5AN27-F1
#
_entry.id   AF-A0A5D5AN27-F1
#
_cell.length_a   1.000
_cell.length_b   1.000
_cell.length_c   1.000
_cell.angle_alpha   90.00
_cell.angle_beta   90.00
_cell.angle_gamma   90.00
#
_symmetry.space_group_name_H-M   'P 1'
#
loop_
_entity.id
_entity.type
_entity.pdbx_description
1 polymer ?
#
loop_
_entity_poly.entity_id
_entity_poly.type
_entity_poly.pdbx_seq_one_letter_code
_entity_poly.pdbx_strand_id
1 'polypeptide(L)'
;MAGENHESGGVSVTAPADTDDLEDRIEAQREEFTDLLEDVRSRVVQVKRETDDKAPADHEHESYAPREDVADFQNDLEELERRLETGFDNYEEIVEQLLDRIEVLEDRSTILAKTVAAIRDRPDGERGRNAVDRLQRRANRQGIRTATCENCDSSVDLALLNVPECPHCESPIADVVGDSSLFGSDRLVIGDPDESAPPEPTDGEGPSRPEPTDQKDSTTDERR
;
A
#
# COMPACT_ATOMS: atom_id res chain seq x y z
N MET A 1 95.21 -19.35 -19.81
CA MET A 1 95.86 -20.67 -19.66
C MET A 1 96.49 -20.70 -18.27
N ALA A 2 96.06 -21.69 -17.47
CA ALA A 2 96.78 -22.40 -16.40
C ALA A 2 97.59 -21.60 -15.34
N GLY A 3 97.56 -21.93 -14.06
CA GLY A 3 97.04 -23.12 -13.40
C GLY A 3 96.71 -22.82 -11.95
N GLU A 4 95.57 -23.36 -11.56
CA GLU A 4 95.08 -23.48 -10.20
C GLU A 4 95.90 -24.56 -9.48
N ASN A 5 96.49 -24.22 -8.33
CA ASN A 5 96.79 -25.22 -7.32
C ASN A 5 95.78 -24.98 -6.19
N HIS A 6 94.89 -25.95 -6.01
CA HIS A 6 93.88 -26.00 -4.97
C HIS A 6 94.55 -25.95 -3.59
N GLU A 7 94.54 -24.79 -2.94
CA GLU A 7 94.81 -24.68 -1.50
C GLU A 7 93.50 -24.93 -0.75
N SER A 8 93.48 -26.06 -0.05
CA SER A 8 92.40 -26.47 0.84
C SER A 8 92.16 -25.37 1.87
N GLY A 9 91.02 -24.69 1.76
CA GLY A 9 90.48 -23.81 2.80
C GLY A 9 90.04 -24.63 4.01
N GLY A 10 91.02 -25.23 4.69
CA GLY A 10 90.82 -25.83 6.00
C GLY A 10 90.27 -24.76 6.93
N VAL A 11 89.26 -25.14 7.71
CA VAL A 11 88.87 -24.40 8.91
C VAL A 11 90.17 -24.17 9.68
N SER A 12 90.66 -22.93 9.65
CA SER A 12 91.79 -22.50 10.44
C SER A 12 91.36 -22.72 11.88
N VAL A 13 91.90 -23.77 12.51
CA VAL A 13 91.85 -23.95 13.94
C VAL A 13 92.69 -22.80 14.49
N THR A 14 92.04 -21.68 14.76
CA THR A 14 92.66 -20.54 15.41
C THR A 14 93.13 -20.98 16.81
N ALA A 15 94.18 -20.31 17.26
CA ALA A 15 94.92 -20.50 18.51
C ALA A 15 94.03 -20.78 19.76
N PRO A 16 94.61 -21.35 20.84
CA PRO A 16 93.93 -21.58 22.13
C PRO A 16 93.17 -20.35 22.69
N ALA A 17 93.54 -19.13 22.27
CA ALA A 17 92.84 -17.91 22.66
C ALA A 17 91.37 -17.83 22.16
N ASP A 18 91.02 -18.41 21.01
CA ASP A 18 89.64 -18.39 20.49
C ASP A 18 88.73 -19.40 21.20
N THR A 19 89.30 -20.49 21.72
CA THR A 19 88.58 -21.46 22.56
C THR A 19 88.37 -20.92 23.97
N ASP A 20 89.37 -20.23 24.52
CA ASP A 20 89.27 -19.58 25.84
C ASP A 20 88.18 -18.49 25.83
N ASP A 21 88.11 -17.64 24.79
CA ASP A 21 87.05 -16.61 24.64
C ASP A 21 85.64 -17.22 24.52
N LEU A 22 85.50 -18.34 23.80
CA LEU A 22 84.24 -19.05 23.69
C LEU A 22 83.82 -19.69 25.01
N GLU A 23 84.76 -20.25 25.75
CA GLU A 23 84.54 -20.81 27.09
C GLU A 23 84.11 -19.73 28.07
N ASP A 24 84.80 -18.57 28.08
CA ASP A 24 84.42 -17.41 28.89
C ASP A 24 83.02 -16.89 28.53
N ARG A 25 82.68 -16.85 27.24
CA ARG A 25 81.34 -16.43 26.79
C ARG A 25 80.25 -17.44 27.19
N ILE A 26 80.55 -18.73 27.14
CA ILE A 26 79.63 -19.78 27.59
C ILE A 26 79.45 -19.70 29.11
N GLU A 27 80.52 -19.48 29.86
CA GLU A 27 80.48 -19.29 31.32
C GLU A 27 79.59 -18.07 31.66
N ALA A 28 79.82 -16.93 30.99
CA ALA A 28 79.02 -15.72 31.14
C ALA A 28 77.54 -15.94 30.77
N GLN A 29 77.25 -16.67 29.68
CA GLN A 29 75.87 -17.00 29.31
C GLN A 29 75.20 -17.95 30.30
N ARG A 30 75.95 -18.87 30.91
CA ARG A 30 75.44 -19.76 31.94
C ARG A 30 75.13 -19.00 33.22
N GLU A 31 75.98 -18.05 33.59
CA GLU A 31 75.75 -17.14 34.71
C GLU A 31 74.49 -16.29 34.45
N GLU A 32 74.40 -15.63 33.29
CA GLU A 32 73.23 -14.84 32.90
C GLU A 32 71.94 -15.68 32.89
N PHE A 33 71.99 -16.89 32.34
CA PHE A 33 70.84 -17.80 32.33
C PHE A 33 70.44 -18.23 33.75
N THR A 34 71.41 -18.45 34.63
CA THR A 34 71.15 -18.78 36.04
C THR A 34 70.46 -17.61 36.74
N ASP A 35 70.94 -16.39 36.52
CA ASP A 35 70.33 -15.18 37.08
C ASP A 35 68.89 -14.97 36.59
N LEU A 36 68.63 -15.17 35.29
CA LEU A 36 67.29 -15.08 34.72
C LEU A 36 66.34 -16.14 35.26
N LEU A 37 66.83 -17.37 35.48
CA LEU A 37 66.03 -18.43 36.11
C LEU A 37 65.69 -18.07 37.55
N GLU A 38 66.62 -17.48 38.29
CA GLU A 38 66.38 -17.00 39.66
C GLU A 38 65.36 -15.86 39.68
N ASP A 39 65.42 -14.92 38.73
CA ASP A 39 64.44 -13.83 38.59
C ASP A 39 63.02 -14.37 38.27
N VAL A 40 62.90 -15.25 37.28
CA VAL A 40 61.61 -15.88 36.93
C VAL A 40 61.05 -16.65 38.12
N ARG A 41 61.89 -17.40 38.83
CA ARG A 41 61.48 -18.12 40.04
C ARG A 41 60.97 -17.16 41.11
N SER A 42 61.69 -16.07 41.35
CA SER A 42 61.27 -15.03 42.29
C SER A 42 59.90 -14.47 41.91
N ARG A 43 59.70 -14.16 40.64
CA ARG A 43 58.44 -13.60 40.12
C ARG A 43 57.27 -14.57 40.20
N VAL A 44 57.46 -15.84 39.88
CA VAL A 44 56.40 -16.87 40.01
C VAL A 44 56.00 -17.04 41.48
N VAL A 45 56.97 -17.07 42.39
CA VAL A 45 56.70 -17.13 43.83
C VAL A 45 55.95 -15.89 44.30
N GLN A 46 56.30 -14.71 43.79
CA GLN A 46 55.56 -13.48 44.06
C GLN A 46 54.12 -13.56 43.57
N VAL A 47 53.90 -13.90 42.29
CA VAL A 47 52.55 -13.99 41.70
C VAL A 47 51.71 -15.02 42.46
N LYS A 48 52.28 -16.19 42.80
CA LYS A 48 51.60 -17.17 43.65
C LYS A 48 51.19 -16.54 44.97
N ARG A 49 52.13 -15.93 45.70
CA ARG A 49 51.84 -15.32 47.01
C ARG A 49 50.74 -14.27 46.91
N GLU A 50 50.84 -13.37 45.94
CA GLU A 50 49.83 -12.35 45.70
C GLU A 50 48.47 -12.98 45.31
N THR A 51 48.47 -14.05 44.52
CA THR A 51 47.23 -14.74 44.12
C THR A 51 46.58 -15.45 45.31
N ASP A 52 47.36 -16.17 46.10
CA ASP A 52 46.91 -16.84 47.33
C ASP A 52 46.42 -15.85 48.39
N ASP A 53 47.05 -14.67 48.50
CA ASP A 53 46.60 -13.59 49.38
C ASP A 53 45.27 -12.98 48.90
N LYS A 54 45.01 -12.98 47.58
CA LYS A 54 43.77 -12.47 46.98
C LYS A 54 42.65 -13.50 46.99
N ALA A 55 42.98 -14.76 46.79
CA ALA A 55 42.06 -15.88 46.74
C ALA A 55 42.78 -17.09 47.33
N PRO A 56 42.63 -17.34 48.64
CA PRO A 56 43.13 -18.55 49.26
C PRO A 56 42.69 -19.80 48.48
N ALA A 57 43.48 -20.88 48.52
CA ALA A 57 43.13 -22.12 47.83
C ALA A 57 41.76 -22.67 48.26
N ASP A 58 41.35 -22.38 49.50
CA ASP A 58 40.07 -22.78 50.08
C ASP A 58 39.00 -21.68 50.01
N HIS A 59 39.21 -20.63 49.19
CA HIS A 59 38.22 -19.58 49.00
C HIS A 59 36.99 -20.15 48.29
N GLU A 60 35.87 -20.19 49.00
CA GLU A 60 34.58 -20.51 48.40
C GLU A 60 34.04 -19.29 47.64
N HIS A 61 33.74 -19.48 46.36
CA HIS A 61 32.99 -18.47 45.62
C HIS A 61 31.54 -18.51 46.10
N GLU A 62 31.04 -17.39 46.62
CA GLU A 62 29.60 -17.17 46.76
C GLU A 62 28.98 -17.35 45.36
N SER A 63 28.11 -18.35 45.21
CA SER A 63 27.58 -18.72 43.92
C SER A 63 26.89 -17.52 43.28
N TYR A 64 27.30 -17.15 42.06
CA TYR A 64 26.63 -16.14 41.27
C TYR A 64 25.14 -16.47 41.16
N ALA A 65 24.31 -15.63 41.78
CA ALA A 65 22.88 -15.83 42.04
C ALA A 65 22.57 -17.16 42.79
N PRO A 66 21.82 -17.12 43.91
CA PRO A 66 21.15 -18.31 44.40
C PRO A 66 20.51 -19.06 43.23
N ARG A 67 20.65 -20.40 43.18
CA ARG A 67 19.97 -21.21 42.14
C ARG A 67 18.46 -20.96 42.10
N GLU A 68 17.91 -20.48 43.22
CA GLU A 68 16.54 -20.03 43.38
C GLU A 68 16.22 -18.86 42.44
N ASP A 69 17.07 -17.83 42.34
CA ASP A 69 16.89 -16.72 41.41
C ASP A 69 16.82 -17.19 39.95
N VAL A 70 17.67 -18.16 39.57
CA VAL A 70 17.66 -18.69 38.20
C VAL A 70 16.40 -19.48 37.92
N ALA A 71 15.90 -20.24 38.89
CA ALA A 71 14.65 -20.97 38.77
C ALA A 71 13.44 -20.01 38.70
N ASP A 72 13.45 -18.95 39.50
CA ASP A 72 12.43 -17.91 39.49
C ASP A 72 12.41 -17.17 38.15
N PHE A 73 13.58 -16.81 37.61
CA PHE A 73 13.69 -16.23 36.26
C PHE A 73 13.17 -17.15 35.15
N GLN A 74 13.38 -18.47 35.28
CA GLN A 74 12.86 -19.44 34.32
C GLN A 74 11.33 -19.52 34.40
N ASN A 75 10.77 -19.54 35.61
CA ASN A 75 9.32 -19.52 35.81
C ASN A 75 8.68 -18.23 35.26
N ASP A 76 9.30 -17.08 35.50
CA ASP A 76 8.87 -15.79 34.97
C ASP A 76 8.89 -15.77 33.43
N LEU A 77 9.92 -16.37 32.82
CA LEU A 77 10.02 -16.50 31.37
C LEU A 77 8.91 -17.39 30.81
N GLU A 78 8.68 -18.55 31.41
CA GLU A 78 7.60 -19.47 31.02
C GLU A 78 6.21 -18.82 31.17
N GLU A 79 6.00 -17.99 32.20
CA GLU A 79 4.77 -17.22 32.35
C GLU A 79 4.61 -16.16 31.27
N LEU A 80 5.70 -15.44 30.96
CA LEU A 80 5.69 -14.45 29.90
C LEU A 80 5.41 -15.09 28.53
N GLU A 81 6.03 -16.23 28.24
CA GLU A 81 5.81 -17.00 27.00
C GLU A 81 4.35 -17.43 26.89
N ARG A 82 3.78 -18.04 27.93
CA ARG A 82 2.35 -18.41 27.95
C ARG A 82 1.42 -17.21 27.74
N ARG A 83 1.74 -16.07 28.36
CA ARG A 83 0.96 -14.83 28.20
C ARG A 83 1.06 -14.26 26.79
N LEU A 84 2.23 -14.35 26.17
CA LEU A 84 2.44 -13.92 24.79
C LEU A 84 1.68 -14.82 23.82
N GLU A 85 1.82 -16.14 23.93
CA GLU A 85 1.08 -17.11 23.10
C GLU A 85 -0.43 -16.88 23.19
N THR A 86 -0.98 -16.82 24.41
CA THR A 86 -2.42 -16.54 24.62
C THR A 86 -2.81 -15.17 24.06
N GLY A 87 -1.93 -14.18 24.18
CA GLY A 87 -2.16 -12.85 23.64
C GLY A 87 -2.25 -12.86 22.11
N PHE A 88 -1.30 -13.54 21.44
CA PHE A 88 -1.28 -13.68 19.98
C PHE A 88 -2.51 -14.42 19.46
N ASP A 89 -2.88 -15.55 20.07
CA ASP A 89 -4.09 -16.30 19.69
C ASP A 89 -5.34 -15.40 19.74
N ASN A 90 -5.48 -14.60 20.81
CA ASN A 90 -6.59 -13.66 20.95
C ASN A 90 -6.53 -12.52 19.91
N TYR A 91 -5.35 -12.01 19.57
CA TYR A 91 -5.23 -10.98 18.53
C TYR A 91 -5.55 -11.53 17.15
N GLU A 92 -5.13 -12.75 16.84
CA GLU A 92 -5.47 -13.43 15.59
C GLU A 92 -6.98 -13.59 15.46
N GLU A 93 -7.67 -14.08 16.50
CA GLU A 93 -9.13 -14.20 16.52
C GLU A 93 -9.83 -12.85 16.28
N ILE A 94 -9.35 -11.78 16.94
CA ILE A 94 -9.91 -10.43 16.75
C ILE A 94 -9.69 -9.93 15.32
N VAL A 95 -8.50 -10.14 14.76
CA VAL A 95 -8.18 -9.70 13.39
C VAL A 95 -9.02 -10.46 12.38
N GLU A 96 -9.17 -11.77 12.51
CA GLU A 96 -10.06 -12.58 11.66
C GLU A 96 -11.50 -12.06 11.73
N GLN A 97 -12.04 -11.84 12.93
CA GLN A 97 -13.39 -11.28 13.09
C GLN A 97 -13.53 -9.88 12.45
N LEU A 98 -12.50 -9.03 12.53
CA LEU A 98 -12.51 -7.72 11.89
C LEU A 98 -12.49 -7.83 10.37
N LEU A 99 -11.70 -8.75 9.81
CA LEU A 99 -11.64 -9.00 8.37
C LEU A 99 -13.00 -9.53 7.86
N ASP A 100 -13.59 -10.52 8.52
CA ASP A 100 -14.94 -11.01 8.20
C ASP A 100 -15.97 -9.88 8.19
N ARG A 101 -15.88 -8.97 9.17
CA ARG A 101 -16.80 -7.83 9.26
C ARG A 101 -16.57 -6.82 8.13
N ILE A 102 -15.32 -6.61 7.71
CA ILE A 102 -14.99 -5.75 6.57
C ILE A 102 -15.59 -6.34 5.28
N GLU A 103 -15.40 -7.63 5.02
CA GLU A 103 -15.98 -8.31 3.85
C GLU A 103 -17.51 -8.14 3.80
N VAL A 104 -18.20 -8.36 4.93
CA VAL A 104 -19.65 -8.15 5.02
C VAL A 104 -20.05 -6.69 4.74
N LEU A 105 -19.24 -5.71 5.18
CA LEU A 105 -19.51 -4.30 4.90
C LEU A 105 -19.27 -3.95 3.42
N GLU A 106 -18.25 -4.51 2.80
CA GLU A 106 -17.97 -4.36 1.37
C GLU A 106 -19.09 -4.93 0.50
N ASP A 107 -19.60 -6.11 0.85
CA ASP A 107 -20.76 -6.73 0.20
C ASP A 107 -22.00 -5.85 0.31
N ARG A 108 -22.31 -5.37 1.52
CA ARG A 108 -23.45 -4.48 1.76
C ARG A 108 -23.30 -3.16 1.01
N SER A 109 -22.11 -2.58 0.98
CA SER A 109 -21.81 -1.36 0.24
C SER A 109 -22.03 -1.56 -1.27
N THR A 110 -21.56 -2.69 -1.81
CA THR A 110 -21.76 -3.07 -3.21
C THR A 110 -23.25 -3.23 -3.54
N ILE A 111 -24.02 -3.86 -2.65
CA ILE A 111 -25.48 -3.99 -2.81
C ILE A 111 -26.14 -2.60 -2.81
N LEU A 112 -25.81 -1.76 -1.83
CA LEU A 112 -26.35 -0.40 -1.73
C LEU A 112 -26.03 0.43 -2.98
N ALA A 113 -24.78 0.36 -3.47
CA ALA A 113 -24.37 1.05 -4.69
C ALA A 113 -25.20 0.58 -5.90
N LYS A 114 -25.43 -0.74 -6.05
CA LYS A 114 -26.30 -1.30 -7.09
C LYS A 114 -27.74 -0.82 -6.96
N THR A 115 -28.29 -0.77 -5.74
CA THR A 115 -29.65 -0.28 -5.50
C THR A 115 -29.79 1.20 -5.85
N VAL A 116 -28.82 2.03 -5.45
CA VAL A 116 -28.81 3.47 -5.79
C VAL A 116 -28.68 3.68 -7.29
N ALA A 117 -27.79 2.92 -7.96
CA ALA A 117 -27.67 2.96 -9.41
C ALA A 117 -28.99 2.57 -10.10
N ALA A 118 -29.68 1.53 -9.63
CA ALA A 118 -30.97 1.11 -10.18
C ALA A 118 -32.09 2.15 -10.01
N ILE A 119 -32.05 2.98 -8.94
CA ILE A 119 -32.96 4.11 -8.78
C ILE A 119 -32.62 5.23 -9.78
N ARG A 120 -31.34 5.49 -9.98
CA ARG A 120 -30.85 6.54 -10.89
C ARG A 120 -31.07 6.21 -12.36
N ASP A 121 -30.90 4.95 -12.74
CA ASP A 121 -31.07 4.46 -14.11
C ASP A 121 -32.54 4.23 -14.52
N ARG A 122 -33.52 4.59 -13.68
CA ARG A 122 -34.93 4.60 -14.10
C ARG A 122 -35.12 5.67 -15.17
N PRO A 123 -35.35 5.29 -16.45
CA PRO A 123 -35.38 6.23 -17.58
C PRO A 123 -36.66 7.07 -17.63
N ASP A 124 -37.61 6.85 -16.72
CA ASP A 124 -38.89 7.56 -16.67
C ASP A 124 -38.71 9.04 -16.27
N GLY A 125 -37.67 9.37 -15.50
CA GLY A 125 -37.43 10.73 -15.03
C GLY A 125 -37.01 11.70 -16.15
N GLU A 126 -36.06 11.30 -17.00
CA GLU A 126 -35.60 12.15 -18.11
C GLU A 126 -36.61 12.20 -19.26
N ARG A 127 -37.20 11.06 -19.63
CA ARG A 127 -38.25 11.01 -20.67
C ARG A 127 -39.49 11.79 -20.26
N GLY A 128 -39.94 11.64 -19.01
CA GLY A 128 -41.07 12.38 -18.46
C GLY A 128 -40.82 13.89 -18.43
N ARG A 129 -39.62 14.33 -18.01
CA ARG A 129 -39.23 15.76 -18.06
C ARG A 129 -39.24 16.32 -19.48
N ASN A 130 -38.70 15.57 -20.44
CA ASN A 130 -38.71 15.98 -21.85
C ASN A 130 -40.14 16.10 -22.39
N ALA A 131 -41.04 15.16 -22.04
CA ALA A 131 -42.45 15.20 -22.42
C ALA A 131 -43.17 16.43 -21.84
N VAL A 132 -42.97 16.72 -20.55
CA VAL A 132 -43.53 17.93 -19.89
C VAL A 132 -43.01 19.21 -20.54
N ASP A 133 -41.70 19.31 -20.79
CA ASP A 133 -41.10 20.47 -21.45
C ASP A 133 -41.63 20.66 -22.88
N ARG A 134 -41.94 19.57 -23.60
CA ARG A 134 -42.56 19.64 -24.94
C ARG A 134 -43.98 20.19 -24.84
N LEU A 135 -44.80 19.67 -23.92
CA LEU A 135 -46.17 20.11 -23.66
C LEU A 135 -46.21 21.60 -23.29
N GLN A 136 -45.38 22.03 -22.32
CA GLN A 136 -45.30 23.43 -21.89
C GLN A 136 -44.83 24.36 -23.00
N ARG A 137 -43.83 23.96 -23.81
CA ARG A 137 -43.39 24.77 -24.96
C ARG A 137 -44.49 24.92 -26.01
N ARG A 138 -45.24 23.85 -26.28
CA ARG A 138 -46.36 23.89 -27.23
C ARG A 138 -47.50 24.75 -26.72
N ALA A 139 -47.87 24.63 -25.44
CA ALA A 139 -48.83 25.49 -24.78
C ALA A 139 -48.47 26.98 -24.88
N ASN A 140 -47.22 27.31 -24.52
CA ASN A 140 -46.70 28.68 -24.60
C ASN A 140 -46.73 29.23 -26.04
N ARG A 141 -46.39 28.42 -27.05
CA ARG A 141 -46.47 28.82 -28.47
C ARG A 141 -47.90 29.09 -28.93
N GLN A 142 -48.88 28.39 -28.37
CA GLN A 142 -50.31 28.57 -28.69
C GLN A 142 -51.00 29.62 -27.79
N GLY A 143 -50.30 30.16 -26.78
CA GLY A 143 -50.89 31.10 -25.82
C GLY A 143 -51.82 30.46 -24.78
N ILE A 144 -51.75 29.13 -24.62
CA ILE A 144 -52.62 28.36 -23.73
C ILE A 144 -51.99 28.31 -22.34
N ARG A 145 -52.72 28.79 -21.34
CA ARG A 145 -52.32 28.72 -19.91
C ARG A 145 -53.00 27.57 -19.18
N THR A 146 -54.28 27.39 -19.44
CA THR A 146 -55.13 26.40 -18.79
C THR A 146 -55.83 25.59 -19.85
N ALA A 147 -55.87 24.27 -19.69
CA ALA A 147 -56.58 23.36 -20.60
C ALA A 147 -57.40 22.34 -19.82
N THR A 148 -58.48 21.87 -20.44
CA THR A 148 -59.40 20.89 -19.85
C THR A 148 -58.98 19.48 -20.24
N CYS A 149 -58.86 18.59 -19.27
CA CYS A 149 -58.55 17.18 -19.50
C CYS A 149 -59.67 16.48 -20.29
N GLU A 150 -59.34 15.81 -21.40
CA GLU A 150 -60.30 15.04 -22.20
C GLU A 150 -60.94 13.87 -21.44
N ASN A 151 -60.23 13.28 -20.44
CA ASN A 151 -60.74 12.11 -19.72
C ASN A 151 -61.60 12.45 -18.49
N CYS A 152 -61.28 13.51 -17.74
CA CYS A 152 -61.96 13.84 -16.47
C CYS A 152 -62.56 15.25 -16.40
N ASP A 153 -62.51 16.01 -17.50
CA ASP A 153 -63.06 17.37 -17.62
C ASP A 153 -62.52 18.40 -16.59
N SER A 154 -61.45 18.06 -15.86
CA SER A 154 -60.83 18.96 -14.89
C SER A 154 -59.90 19.95 -15.59
N SER A 155 -59.90 21.20 -15.13
CA SER A 155 -59.05 22.27 -15.66
C SER A 155 -57.66 22.20 -15.03
N VAL A 156 -56.62 22.19 -15.85
CA VAL A 156 -55.21 22.04 -15.45
C VAL A 156 -54.41 23.25 -15.91
N ASP A 157 -53.63 23.85 -15.01
CA ASP A 157 -52.64 24.87 -15.35
C ASP A 157 -51.37 24.20 -15.91
N LEU A 158 -51.06 24.51 -17.17
CA LEU A 158 -49.98 23.85 -17.89
C LEU A 158 -48.59 24.23 -17.35
N ALA A 159 -48.45 25.40 -16.71
CA ALA A 159 -47.19 25.85 -16.13
C ALA A 159 -46.83 25.11 -14.83
N LEU A 160 -47.78 24.40 -14.21
CA LEU A 160 -47.60 23.67 -12.96
C LEU A 160 -47.40 22.16 -13.15
N LEU A 161 -47.47 21.66 -14.39
CA LEU A 161 -47.22 20.26 -14.71
C LEU A 161 -45.74 19.92 -14.46
N ASN A 162 -45.48 18.89 -13.64
CA ASN A 162 -44.14 18.36 -13.37
C ASN A 162 -43.95 16.93 -13.88
N VAL A 163 -45.04 16.29 -14.30
CA VAL A 163 -45.10 14.94 -14.90
C VAL A 163 -46.08 14.99 -16.10
N PRO A 164 -45.91 14.14 -17.12
CA PRO A 164 -46.74 14.18 -18.34
C PRO A 164 -48.11 13.48 -18.16
N GLU A 165 -48.75 13.70 -17.02
CA GLU A 165 -50.01 13.06 -16.63
C GLU A 165 -50.97 14.10 -16.03
N CYS A 166 -52.28 13.88 -16.18
CA CYS A 166 -53.28 14.75 -15.59
C CYS A 166 -53.23 14.66 -14.04
N PRO A 167 -53.10 15.78 -13.30
CA PRO A 167 -53.01 15.76 -11.84
C PRO A 167 -54.30 15.34 -11.11
N HIS A 168 -55.40 15.16 -11.85
CA HIS A 168 -56.70 14.78 -11.29
C HIS A 168 -57.07 13.31 -11.51
N CYS A 169 -56.64 12.72 -12.63
CA CYS A 169 -57.03 11.37 -13.03
C CYS A 169 -55.87 10.50 -13.50
N GLU A 170 -54.63 10.99 -13.39
CA GLU A 170 -53.37 10.27 -13.70
C GLU A 170 -53.30 9.74 -15.13
N SER A 171 -54.13 10.27 -16.03
CA SER A 171 -54.13 9.86 -17.43
C SER A 171 -52.98 10.53 -18.18
N PRO A 172 -52.19 9.79 -18.98
CA PRO A 172 -51.04 10.33 -19.68
C PRO A 172 -51.48 11.35 -20.74
N ILE A 173 -50.74 12.45 -20.83
CA ILE A 173 -51.08 13.57 -21.73
C ILE A 173 -50.16 13.47 -22.95
N ALA A 174 -50.77 13.30 -24.12
CA ALA A 174 -50.10 13.24 -25.40
C ALA A 174 -49.83 14.65 -25.96
N ASP A 175 -50.84 15.54 -25.89
CA ASP A 175 -50.76 16.87 -26.48
C ASP A 175 -51.69 17.91 -25.83
N VAL A 176 -51.52 19.18 -26.20
CA VAL A 176 -52.42 20.29 -25.93
C VAL A 176 -52.86 20.92 -27.25
N VAL A 177 -54.18 21.08 -27.41
CA VAL A 177 -54.79 21.64 -28.61
C VAL A 177 -55.66 22.84 -28.22
N GLY A 178 -55.39 23.98 -28.84
CA GLY A 178 -56.21 25.18 -28.69
C GLY A 178 -57.50 25.09 -29.49
N ASP A 179 -58.60 25.54 -28.89
CA ASP A 179 -59.87 25.66 -29.61
C ASP A 179 -59.85 26.95 -30.46
N SER A 180 -60.06 26.84 -31.77
CA SER A 180 -60.11 28.00 -32.69
C SER A 180 -61.48 28.70 -32.74
N SER A 181 -62.42 28.28 -31.88
CA SER A 181 -63.81 28.75 -31.86
C SER A 181 -64.05 29.81 -30.78
N LEU A 182 -64.89 30.81 -31.07
CA LEU A 182 -65.19 31.96 -30.20
C LEU A 182 -65.81 31.61 -28.82
N PHE A 183 -66.10 30.34 -28.56
CA PHE A 183 -66.65 29.82 -27.29
C PHE A 183 -66.00 28.50 -26.83
N GLY A 184 -64.89 28.07 -27.45
CA GLY A 184 -64.22 26.81 -27.11
C GLY A 184 -63.25 26.95 -25.93
N SER A 185 -62.88 25.82 -25.32
CA SER A 185 -61.93 25.76 -24.21
C SER A 185 -60.79 24.84 -24.61
N ASP A 186 -59.55 25.31 -24.49
CA ASP A 186 -58.34 24.53 -24.81
C ASP A 186 -58.37 23.15 -24.13
N ARG A 187 -57.89 22.11 -24.81
CA ARG A 187 -58.00 20.71 -24.36
C ARG A 187 -56.65 20.00 -24.27
N LEU A 188 -56.54 19.13 -23.27
CA LEU A 188 -55.47 18.14 -23.15
C LEU A 188 -55.90 16.84 -23.80
N VAL A 189 -55.12 16.38 -24.77
CA VAL A 189 -55.30 15.09 -25.46
C VAL A 189 -54.66 14.00 -24.63
N ILE A 190 -55.41 12.95 -24.32
CA ILE A 190 -54.92 11.82 -23.52
C ILE A 190 -54.35 10.73 -24.44
N GLY A 191 -53.16 10.23 -24.11
CA GLY A 191 -52.44 9.26 -24.91
C GLY A 191 -50.97 9.15 -24.50
N ASP A 192 -50.22 8.29 -25.20
CA ASP A 192 -48.79 8.15 -24.93
C ASP A 192 -48.02 9.39 -25.43
N PRO A 193 -47.27 10.10 -24.56
CA PRO A 193 -46.52 11.31 -24.93
C PRO A 193 -45.41 11.06 -25.97
N ASP A 194 -44.99 9.81 -26.17
CA ASP A 194 -43.99 9.46 -27.18
C ASP A 194 -44.61 9.23 -28.56
N GLU A 195 -45.89 8.87 -28.66
CA GLU A 195 -46.60 8.74 -29.95
C GLU A 195 -46.90 10.10 -30.60
N SER A 196 -46.94 11.18 -29.81
CA SER A 196 -47.30 12.54 -30.26
C SER A 196 -46.08 13.44 -30.55
N ALA A 197 -44.86 12.90 -30.46
CA ALA A 197 -43.66 13.60 -30.86
C ALA A 197 -43.56 13.64 -32.40
N PRO A 198 -43.38 14.81 -33.03
CA PRO A 198 -42.88 14.85 -34.40
C PRO A 198 -41.56 14.07 -34.45
N PRO A 199 -41.25 13.32 -35.52
CA PRO A 199 -39.97 12.63 -35.61
C PRO A 199 -38.87 13.66 -35.37
N GLU A 200 -38.02 13.41 -34.37
CA GLU A 200 -36.84 14.24 -34.19
C GLU A 200 -36.05 14.19 -35.51
N PRO A 201 -35.50 15.33 -35.98
CA PRO A 201 -34.56 15.27 -37.08
C PRO A 201 -33.44 14.34 -36.61
N THR A 202 -33.37 13.14 -37.19
CA THR A 202 -32.19 12.30 -37.05
C THR A 202 -31.05 13.16 -37.55
N ASP A 203 -30.10 13.51 -36.69
CA ASP A 203 -28.88 14.18 -37.08
C ASP A 203 -28.27 13.34 -38.20
N GLY A 204 -28.48 13.78 -39.44
CA GLY A 204 -27.93 13.15 -40.60
C GLY A 204 -26.43 13.22 -40.46
N GLU A 205 -25.81 12.05 -40.38
CA GLU A 205 -24.39 11.77 -40.57
C GLU A 205 -23.67 12.96 -41.23
N GLY A 206 -23.08 13.83 -40.40
CA GLY A 206 -22.30 14.95 -40.91
C GLY A 206 -21.15 14.39 -41.75
N PRO A 207 -20.81 14.99 -42.92
CA PRO A 207 -19.80 14.43 -43.80
C PRO A 207 -18.48 14.28 -43.04
N SER A 208 -17.98 13.04 -43.01
CA SER A 208 -16.73 12.64 -42.38
C SER A 208 -15.62 13.61 -42.74
N ARG A 209 -15.09 14.30 -41.73
CA ARG A 209 -13.89 15.13 -41.85
C ARG A 209 -12.74 14.22 -42.27
N PRO A 210 -12.03 14.48 -43.40
CA PRO A 210 -10.92 13.63 -43.80
C PRO A 210 -9.77 13.74 -42.79
N GLU A 211 -9.20 12.59 -42.46
CA GLU A 211 -8.01 12.45 -41.61
C GLU A 211 -6.82 13.24 -42.19
N PRO A 212 -6.01 13.91 -41.36
CA PRO A 212 -4.76 14.49 -41.82
C PRO A 212 -3.76 13.37 -42.08
N THR A 213 -3.39 13.17 -43.33
CA THR A 213 -2.34 12.22 -43.74
C THR A 213 -0.98 12.68 -43.25
N ASP A 214 -0.26 11.74 -42.63
CA ASP A 214 1.16 11.76 -42.34
C ASP A 214 1.98 12.30 -43.53
N GLN A 215 2.65 13.43 -43.35
CA GLN A 215 3.80 13.82 -44.16
C GLN A 215 5.04 13.69 -43.28
N LYS A 216 5.70 12.54 -43.39
CA LYS A 216 7.09 12.36 -42.95
C LYS A 216 7.99 13.01 -44.00
N ASP A 217 8.39 14.25 -43.75
CA ASP A 217 9.48 14.88 -44.49
C ASP A 217 10.81 14.19 -44.15
N SER A 218 11.29 13.42 -45.11
CA SER A 218 12.67 12.98 -45.21
C SER A 218 13.53 14.19 -45.58
N THR A 219 14.44 14.60 -44.68
CA THR A 219 15.64 15.35 -45.09
C THR A 219 16.87 14.59 -44.62
N THR A 220 17.50 13.93 -45.59
CA THR A 220 18.90 13.55 -45.57
C THR A 220 19.67 14.68 -46.25
N ASP A 221 20.61 15.32 -45.55
CA ASP A 221 21.82 15.95 -46.12
C ASP A 221 22.73 16.37 -44.94
N GLU A 222 23.73 15.58 -44.56
CA GLU A 222 25.15 15.68 -44.97
C GLU A 222 25.93 16.91 -44.42
N ARG A 223 27.06 16.59 -43.75
CA ARG A 223 28.28 17.41 -43.48
C ARG A 223 28.25 18.41 -42.31
N ARG A 224 28.87 18.04 -41.18
CA ARG A 224 30.31 18.29 -40.89
C ARG A 224 30.71 17.68 -39.55
#